data_AF-A0A0S7EMY9-F1
#
_entry.id   AF-A0A0S7EMY9-F1
#
_cell.length_a   1.000
_cell.length_b   1.000
_cell.length_c   1.000
_cell.angle_alpha   90.00
_cell.angle_beta   90.00
_cell.angle_gamma   90.00
#
_symmetry.space_group_name_H-M   'P 1'
#
loop_
_entity.id
_entity.type
_entity.pdbx_description
1 polymer ?
#
loop_
_entity_poly.entity_id
_entity_poly.type
_entity_poly.pdbx_seq_one_letter_code
_entity_poly.pdbx_strand_id
1 'polypeptide(L)'
;SSGKHSWEVEVGDHPRWNIGLVKESVDRKGETDALPRYGIWCLVHGDGKYTDGEANIVTMKESLRKIKVQLNYDRGEVSFYDSEDMSHIHTHRDTFTERLLPYFCVGKTGDVEPTSIKVCTTNINF
;
A
#
# COMPACT_ATOMS: atom_id res chain seq x y z
N SER A 1 8.34 16.60 4.45
CA SER A 1 9.20 15.49 3.96
C SER A 1 9.73 15.81 2.58
N SER A 2 10.75 15.10 2.09
CA SER A 2 11.28 15.22 0.72
C SER A 2 11.92 13.91 0.27
N GLY A 3 12.25 13.81 -1.02
CA GLY A 3 13.02 12.72 -1.58
C GLY A 3 12.22 11.44 -1.88
N LYS A 4 12.97 10.36 -2.10
CA LYS A 4 12.44 9.04 -2.46
C LYS A 4 12.63 8.05 -1.32
N HIS A 5 11.58 7.31 -1.00
CA HIS A 5 11.57 6.30 0.05
C HIS A 5 10.92 5.03 -0.48
N SER A 6 11.34 3.86 -0.03
CA SER A 6 10.71 2.60 -0.41
C SER A 6 10.85 1.55 0.67
N TRP A 7 9.86 0.67 0.75
CA TRP A 7 9.89 -0.52 1.60
C TRP A 7 9.10 -1.64 0.91
N GLU A 8 9.31 -2.86 1.38
CA GLU A 8 8.59 -4.03 0.90
C GLU A 8 7.69 -4.58 2.00
N VAL A 9 6.57 -5.16 1.60
CA VAL A 9 5.59 -5.75 2.50
C VAL A 9 5.25 -7.13 1.99
N GLU A 10 5.57 -8.16 2.78
CA GLU A 10 5.11 -9.51 2.53
C GLU A 10 3.65 -9.62 3.00
N VAL A 11 2.76 -9.96 2.06
CA VAL A 11 1.31 -10.07 2.29
C VAL A 11 0.82 -11.52 2.24
N GLY A 12 1.63 -12.43 1.68
CA GLY A 12 1.34 -13.86 1.66
C GLY A 12 0.02 -14.18 0.96
N ASP A 13 -0.85 -14.92 1.65
CA ASP A 13 -2.21 -15.28 1.23
C ASP A 13 -3.29 -14.49 1.98
N HIS A 14 -2.91 -13.40 2.65
CA HIS A 14 -3.85 -12.68 3.50
C HIS A 14 -5.02 -12.11 2.67
N PRO A 15 -6.28 -12.47 2.99
CA PRO A 15 -7.42 -12.23 2.10
C PRO A 15 -7.83 -10.76 2.02
N ARG A 16 -7.49 -9.95 3.04
CA ARG A 16 -7.90 -8.55 3.15
C ARG A 16 -6.80 -7.67 3.74
N TRP A 17 -6.37 -6.65 3.00
CA TRP A 17 -5.41 -5.65 3.48
C TRP A 17 -5.47 -4.35 2.66
N ASN A 18 -5.09 -3.25 3.31
CA ASN A 18 -4.83 -1.97 2.67
C ASN A 18 -3.41 -1.54 3.03
N ILE A 19 -2.58 -1.30 2.02
CA ILE A 19 -1.17 -0.94 2.20
C ILE A 19 -0.86 0.32 1.41
N GLY A 20 -0.17 1.27 2.04
CA GLY A 20 0.23 2.49 1.35
C GLY A 20 0.76 3.57 2.27
N LEU A 21 0.34 4.81 2.04
CA LEU A 21 0.74 6.00 2.79
C LEU A 21 -0.45 6.77 3.29
N VAL A 22 -0.25 7.48 4.40
CA VAL A 22 -1.24 8.37 4.99
C VAL A 22 -0.62 9.69 5.43
N LYS A 23 -1.38 10.78 5.33
CA LYS A 23 -1.00 12.08 5.92
C LYS A 23 -0.81 11.92 7.44
N GLU A 24 0.21 12.56 7.98
CA GLU A 24 0.44 12.58 9.42
C GLU A 24 -0.76 13.16 10.19
N SER A 25 -1.40 14.18 9.62
CA SER A 25 -2.55 14.88 10.19
C SER A 25 -3.90 14.16 10.07
N VAL A 26 -3.95 12.97 9.44
CA VAL A 26 -5.24 12.27 9.21
C VAL A 26 -5.99 12.07 10.53
N ASP A 27 -7.32 12.24 10.50
CA ASP A 27 -8.14 11.85 11.64
C ASP A 27 -8.16 10.32 11.76
N ARG A 28 -7.77 9.82 12.93
CA ARG A 28 -7.70 8.39 13.24
C ARG A 28 -8.91 7.92 14.06
N LYS A 29 -9.87 8.80 14.31
CA LYS A 29 -11.10 8.47 15.04
C LYS A 29 -12.19 8.06 14.06
N GLY A 30 -12.80 6.92 14.34
CA GLY A 30 -13.91 6.38 13.54
C GLY A 30 -13.46 5.60 12.30
N GLU A 31 -14.43 5.15 11.52
CA GLU A 31 -14.20 4.47 10.25
C GLU A 31 -14.09 5.50 9.13
N THR A 32 -13.00 5.43 8.36
CA THR A 32 -12.76 6.30 7.20
C THR A 32 -12.35 5.44 6.02
N ASP A 33 -12.86 5.76 4.83
CA ASP A 33 -12.44 5.08 3.61
C ASP A 33 -10.95 5.35 3.33
N ALA A 34 -10.24 4.36 2.79
CA ALA A 34 -8.85 4.51 2.38
C ALA A 34 -8.76 5.23 1.02
N LEU A 35 -9.02 6.55 1.02
CA LEU A 35 -9.10 7.37 -0.19
C LEU A 35 -8.13 8.56 -0.19
N PRO A 36 -7.60 8.97 -1.37
CA PRO A 36 -6.74 10.15 -1.50
C PRO A 36 -7.35 11.43 -0.93
N ARG A 37 -8.67 11.63 -1.12
CA ARG A 37 -9.40 12.79 -0.55
C ARG A 37 -9.36 12.87 0.97
N TYR A 38 -9.14 11.74 1.65
CA TYR A 38 -8.95 11.66 3.10
C TYR A 38 -7.48 11.57 3.50
N GLY A 39 -6.57 11.79 2.55
CA GLY A 39 -5.13 11.76 2.79
C GLY A 39 -4.56 10.35 2.90
N ILE A 40 -5.20 9.35 2.32
CA ILE A 40 -4.77 7.95 2.33
C ILE A 40 -4.58 7.48 0.89
N TRP A 41 -3.38 7.05 0.52
CA TRP A 41 -3.05 6.53 -0.82
C TRP A 41 -2.60 5.08 -0.70
N CYS A 42 -3.46 4.14 -1.09
CA CYS A 42 -3.24 2.72 -0.86
C CYS A 42 -3.51 1.86 -2.10
N LEU A 43 -2.94 0.67 -2.08
CA LEU A 43 -3.45 -0.50 -2.79
C LEU A 43 -4.31 -1.30 -1.82
N VAL A 44 -5.49 -1.71 -2.26
CA VAL A 44 -6.48 -2.42 -1.45
C VAL A 44 -6.69 -3.81 -2.03
N HIS A 45 -6.57 -4.84 -1.21
CA HIS A 45 -6.91 -6.22 -1.55
C HIS A 45 -8.08 -6.69 -0.69
N GLY A 46 -9.07 -7.28 -1.34
CA GLY A 46 -10.19 -7.94 -0.67
C GLY A 46 -10.71 -9.11 -1.48
N ASP A 47 -10.63 -10.31 -0.90
CA ASP A 47 -11.20 -11.54 -1.44
C ASP A 47 -10.83 -11.79 -2.91
N GLY A 48 -9.54 -11.62 -3.23
CA GLY A 48 -8.96 -11.85 -4.56
C GLY A 48 -9.07 -10.68 -5.54
N LYS A 49 -9.65 -9.55 -5.12
CA LYS A 49 -9.74 -8.33 -5.92
C LYS A 49 -8.79 -7.26 -5.43
N TYR A 50 -8.22 -6.51 -6.36
CA TYR A 50 -7.33 -5.39 -6.08
C TYR A 50 -7.96 -4.09 -6.58
N THR A 51 -7.88 -3.02 -5.78
CA THR A 51 -8.32 -1.67 -6.17
C THR A 51 -7.32 -0.62 -5.73
N ASP A 52 -7.38 0.55 -6.34
CA ASP A 52 -6.57 1.73 -6.00
C ASP A 52 -7.07 2.49 -4.76
N GLY A 53 -8.04 1.93 -4.02
CA GLY A 53 -8.72 2.62 -2.92
C GLY A 53 -9.93 3.43 -3.37
N GLU A 54 -9.95 3.95 -4.61
CA GLU A 54 -11.08 4.69 -5.21
C GLU A 54 -12.10 3.79 -5.90
N ALA A 55 -12.10 2.50 -5.54
CA ALA A 55 -12.92 1.45 -6.13
C ALA A 55 -12.66 1.17 -7.63
N ASN A 56 -11.58 1.72 -8.22
CA ASN A 56 -11.18 1.30 -9.56
C ASN A 56 -10.43 -0.03 -9.47
N ILE A 57 -10.82 -0.99 -10.32
CA ILE A 57 -10.20 -2.32 -10.34
C ILE A 57 -8.77 -2.21 -10.89
N VAL A 58 -7.84 -2.77 -10.15
CA VAL A 58 -6.44 -2.97 -10.57
C VAL A 58 -6.32 -4.42 -11.03
N THR A 59 -6.22 -4.63 -12.35
CA THR A 59 -6.16 -5.98 -12.92
C THR A 59 -4.80 -6.61 -12.67
N MET A 60 -4.78 -7.72 -11.93
CA MET A 60 -3.58 -8.52 -11.67
C MET A 60 -3.65 -9.85 -12.41
N LYS A 61 -2.51 -10.30 -12.93
CA LYS A 61 -2.40 -11.63 -13.57
C LYS A 61 -2.35 -12.74 -12.53
N GLU A 62 -1.71 -12.47 -11.40
CA GLU A 62 -1.47 -13.41 -10.32
C GLU A 62 -1.72 -12.73 -8.96
N SER A 63 -1.79 -13.51 -7.90
CA SER A 63 -1.97 -12.96 -6.54
C SER A 63 -0.66 -12.44 -5.99
N LEU A 64 -0.67 -11.21 -5.47
CA LEU A 64 0.52 -10.57 -4.91
C LEU A 64 0.95 -11.29 -3.63
N ARG A 65 2.22 -11.70 -3.56
CA ARG A 65 2.82 -12.26 -2.34
C ARG A 65 3.64 -11.24 -1.56
N LYS A 66 4.29 -10.32 -2.27
CA LYS A 66 5.10 -9.24 -1.71
C LYS A 66 4.98 -8.00 -2.58
N ILE A 67 4.83 -6.85 -1.92
CA ILE A 67 4.56 -5.58 -2.59
C ILE A 67 5.68 -4.61 -2.24
N LYS A 68 6.22 -3.95 -3.26
CA LYS A 68 7.09 -2.79 -3.05
C LYS A 68 6.27 -1.52 -3.09
N VAL A 69 6.36 -0.71 -2.04
CA VAL A 69 5.77 0.62 -1.98
C VAL A 69 6.90 1.64 -2.16
N GLN A 70 6.70 2.61 -3.05
CA GLN A 70 7.65 3.67 -3.32
C GLN A 70 6.98 5.05 -3.22
N LEU A 71 7.53 5.89 -2.37
CA LEU A 71 7.22 7.32 -2.32
C LEU A 71 8.26 8.08 -3.15
N ASN A 72 7.78 8.90 -4.08
CA ASN A 72 8.57 9.97 -4.66
C ASN A 72 7.92 11.30 -4.26
N TYR A 73 8.34 11.83 -3.12
CA TYR A 73 7.69 12.99 -2.50
C TYR A 73 7.78 14.22 -3.42
N ASP A 74 8.94 14.42 -4.04
CA ASP A 74 9.21 15.59 -4.87
C ASP A 74 8.40 15.60 -6.18
N ARG A 75 7.94 14.42 -6.64
CA ARG A 75 7.04 14.28 -7.79
C ARG A 75 5.57 14.08 -7.41
N GLY A 76 5.27 13.98 -6.12
CA GLY A 76 3.90 13.72 -5.69
C GLY A 76 3.40 12.30 -6.00
N GLU A 77 4.28 11.30 -6.05
CA GLU A 77 3.90 9.94 -6.48
C GLU A 77 3.98 8.92 -5.34
N VAL A 78 2.95 8.07 -5.23
CA VAL A 78 2.98 6.81 -4.46
C VAL A 78 2.77 5.66 -5.43
N SER A 79 3.79 4.84 -5.61
CA SER A 79 3.77 3.74 -6.58
C SER A 79 3.85 2.37 -5.90
N PHE A 80 3.15 1.40 -6.49
CA PHE A 80 3.10 0.02 -6.05
C PHE A 80 3.64 -0.88 -7.17
N TYR A 81 4.46 -1.86 -6.78
CA TYR A 81 5.04 -2.83 -7.68
C TYR A 81 4.92 -4.23 -7.08
N ASP A 82 4.79 -5.23 -7.95
CA ASP A 82 5.04 -6.60 -7.54
C ASP A 82 6.52 -6.73 -7.24
N SER A 83 6.86 -7.22 -6.05
CA SER A 83 8.25 -7.31 -5.62
C SER A 83 9.01 -8.48 -6.26
N GLU A 84 8.31 -9.45 -6.87
CA GLU A 84 8.92 -10.62 -7.49
C GLU A 84 9.56 -10.26 -8.84
N ASP A 85 8.81 -9.59 -9.72
CA ASP A 85 9.25 -9.24 -11.07
C ASP A 85 9.42 -7.73 -11.28
N MET A 86 9.19 -6.92 -10.24
CA MET A 86 9.23 -5.46 -10.29
C MET A 86 8.21 -4.85 -11.27
N SER A 87 7.17 -5.60 -11.65
CA SER A 87 6.11 -5.09 -12.51
C SER A 87 5.32 -3.99 -11.82
N HIS A 88 4.96 -2.97 -12.59
CA HIS A 88 4.16 -1.86 -12.09
C HIS A 88 2.71 -2.29 -11.87
N ILE A 89 2.17 -1.97 -10.69
CA ILE A 89 0.78 -2.26 -10.33
C ILE A 89 -0.06 -0.99 -10.48
N HIS A 90 0.32 0.07 -9.78
CA HIS A 90 -0.45 1.31 -9.71
C HIS A 90 0.40 2.49 -9.24
N THR A 91 0.02 3.72 -9.60
CA THR A 91 0.62 4.95 -9.08
C THR A 91 -0.45 5.99 -8.79
N HIS A 92 -0.54 6.38 -7.52
CA HIS A 92 -1.25 7.58 -7.10
C HIS A 92 -0.42 8.83 -7.38
N ARG A 93 -1.10 9.93 -7.75
CA ARG A 93 -0.48 11.24 -7.94
C ARG A 93 -1.23 12.30 -7.17
N ASP A 94 -0.50 13.10 -6.39
CA ASP A 94 -1.08 14.19 -5.59
C ASP A 94 -0.03 15.26 -5.26
N THR A 95 -0.45 16.38 -4.68
CA THR A 95 0.44 17.41 -4.13
C THR A 95 0.58 17.20 -2.63
N PHE A 96 1.72 16.67 -2.18
CA PHE A 96 1.97 16.43 -0.76
C PHE A 96 2.44 17.71 -0.04
N THR A 97 1.64 18.16 0.92
CA THR A 97 1.91 19.39 1.69
C THR A 97 2.44 19.13 3.10
N GLU A 98 2.54 17.87 3.50
CA GLU A 98 2.94 17.47 4.85
C GLU A 98 3.64 16.10 4.84
N ARG A 99 4.12 15.67 6.02
CA ARG A 99 4.73 14.36 6.16
C ARG A 99 3.71 13.25 5.89
N LEU A 100 4.17 12.25 5.13
CA LEU A 100 3.46 11.00 4.94
C LEU A 100 4.09 9.90 5.81
N LEU A 101 3.24 9.02 6.34
CA LEU A 101 3.62 7.88 7.15
C LEU A 101 3.16 6.58 6.47
N PRO A 102 3.90 5.46 6.62
CA PRO A 102 3.41 4.16 6.19
C PRO A 102 2.05 3.83 6.79
N TYR A 103 1.15 3.29 5.97
CA TYR A 103 -0.19 2.88 6.35
C TYR A 103 -0.38 1.38 6.12
N PHE A 104 -0.84 0.69 7.16
CA PHE A 104 -1.15 -0.73 7.15
C PHE A 104 -2.49 -0.94 7.84
N CYS A 105 -3.46 -1.47 7.11
CA CYS A 105 -4.71 -1.95 7.68
C CYS A 105 -4.90 -3.41 7.26
N VAL A 106 -5.02 -4.29 8.24
CA VAL A 106 -5.10 -5.74 8.02
C VAL A 106 -6.49 -6.20 8.46
N GLY A 107 -7.25 -6.77 7.52
CA GLY A 107 -8.60 -7.26 7.80
C GLY A 107 -8.57 -8.52 8.67
N LYS A 108 -9.72 -8.89 9.23
CA LYS A 108 -9.85 -10.20 9.90
C LYS A 108 -9.74 -11.31 8.88
N THR A 109 -9.06 -12.37 9.26
CA THR A 109 -9.24 -13.67 8.62
C THR A 109 -10.40 -14.38 9.25
N GLY A 110 -11.04 -15.27 8.48
CA GLY A 110 -12.05 -16.17 9.04
C GLY A 110 -11.39 -17.18 9.96
N ASP A 111 -11.81 -18.44 9.87
CA ASP A 111 -11.29 -19.52 10.73
C ASP A 111 -9.89 -20.04 10.32
N VAL A 112 -9.23 -19.39 9.35
CA VAL A 112 -7.90 -19.76 8.85
C VAL A 112 -6.88 -18.75 9.39
N GLU A 113 -5.77 -19.24 9.96
CA GLU A 113 -4.60 -18.41 10.24
C GLU A 113 -3.85 -18.13 8.92
N PRO A 114 -3.92 -16.91 8.38
CA PRO A 114 -3.18 -16.56 7.18
C PRO A 114 -1.70 -16.39 7.50
N THR A 115 -0.91 -16.20 6.45
CA THR A 115 0.41 -15.60 6.61
C THR A 115 0.29 -14.22 7.25
N SER A 116 1.03 -13.96 8.33
CA SER A 116 1.14 -12.63 8.95
C SER A 116 1.75 -11.63 7.96
N ILE A 117 1.21 -10.41 7.89
CA ILE A 117 1.80 -9.33 7.09
C ILE A 117 3.09 -8.82 7.76
N LYS A 118 4.19 -8.76 7.01
CA LYS A 118 5.52 -8.37 7.52
C LYS A 118 6.12 -7.27 6.66
N VAL A 119 6.65 -6.23 7.31
CA VAL A 119 7.51 -5.25 6.63
C VAL A 119 8.89 -5.88 6.48
N CYS A 120 9.36 -5.99 5.24
CA CYS A 120 10.70 -6.48 4.93
C CYS A 120 11.64 -5.29 4.77
N THR A 121 12.76 -5.30 5.50
CA THR A 121 13.87 -4.40 5.19
C THR A 121 14.55 -4.89 3.92
N THR A 122 14.59 -4.05 2.89
CA THR A 122 15.47 -4.27 1.74
C THR A 122 16.92 -4.26 2.23
N ASN A 123 17.60 -5.41 2.14
CA ASN A 123 19.05 -5.45 2.23
C ASN A 123 19.60 -4.65 1.05
N ILE A 124 19.98 -3.39 1.29
CA ILE A 124 20.75 -2.62 0.32
C ILE A 124 22.19 -3.15 0.44
N ASN A 125 22.49 -4.20 -0.31
CA ASN A 125 23.89 -4.56 -0.55
C ASN A 125 24.48 -3.49 -1.47
N PHE A 126 25.47 -2.76 -0.97
CA PHE A 126 26.30 -1.84 -1.75
C PHE A 126 27.27 -2.60 -2.65
#